data_AF-A0A6L4Y7S3-F1
#
_entry.id   AF-A0A6L4Y7S3-F1
#
_cell.length_a   1.000
_cell.length_b   1.000
_cell.length_c   1.000
_cell.angle_alpha   90.00
_cell.angle_beta   90.00
_cell.angle_gamma   90.00
#
_symmetry.space_group_name_H-M   'P 1'
#
loop_
_entity.id
_entity.type
_entity.pdbx_description
1 polymer ?
#
loop_
_entity_poly.entity_id
_entity_poly.type
_entity_poly.pdbx_seq_one_letter_code
_entity_poly.pdbx_strand_id
1 'polypeptide(L)'
;MKTVDSIKSILIELISGYRMLLNVLRKERECLINLDAAGIENLSKEKDTIILRLQLFEEERGRLTAKFITDNNITGNMSLQRIYELTGDNSFQVLESQLLTVLQSIEDMNEFNRILMERSINFVKNAANFLGSFAFNTKNRGVVLSKEA
;
A
#
# COMPACT_ATOMS: atom_id res chain seq x y z
N MET A 1 23.68 13.06 21.94
CA MET A 1 23.27 11.63 22.05
C MET A 1 21.75 11.46 22.07
N LYS A 2 21.00 12.07 23.02
CA LYS A 2 19.52 11.89 23.12
C LYS A 2 18.73 12.07 21.81
N THR A 3 19.04 13.09 20.99
CA THR A 3 18.32 13.32 19.71
C THR A 3 18.56 12.20 18.69
N VAL A 4 19.76 11.62 18.66
CA VAL A 4 20.12 10.52 17.75
C VAL A 4 19.36 9.25 18.12
N ASP A 5 19.27 8.95 19.42
CA ASP A 5 18.52 7.80 19.92
C ASP A 5 17.01 7.95 19.65
N SER A 6 16.47 9.17 19.78
CA SER A 6 15.09 9.47 19.39
C SER A 6 14.84 9.27 17.89
N ILE A 7 15.78 9.68 17.03
CA ILE A 7 15.68 9.45 15.58
C ILE A 7 15.69 7.95 15.27
N LYS A 8 16.51 7.15 15.96
CA LYS A 8 16.46 5.69 15.77
C LYS A 8 15.14 5.10 16.19
N SER A 9 14.61 5.52 17.35
CA SER A 9 13.34 5.02 17.85
C SER A 9 12.21 5.28 16.86
N ILE A 10 12.15 6.48 16.28
CA ILE A 10 11.10 6.82 15.29
C ILE A 10 11.28 6.03 13.99
N LEU A 11 12.52 5.78 13.54
CA LEU A 11 12.79 4.95 12.37
C LEU A 11 12.37 3.49 12.57
N ILE A 12 12.56 2.94 13.78
CA ILE A 12 12.10 1.59 14.13
C ILE A 12 10.57 1.51 14.11
N GLU A 13 9.89 2.52 14.67
CA GLU A 13 8.42 2.62 14.63
C GLU A 13 7.90 2.76 13.19
N LEU A 14 8.57 3.53 12.35
CA LEU A 14 8.25 3.64 10.92
C LEU A 14 8.38 2.29 10.20
N ILE A 15 9.49 1.57 10.40
CA ILE A 15 9.69 0.22 9.82
C ILE A 15 8.58 -0.72 10.28
N SER A 16 8.22 -0.68 11.57
CA SER A 16 7.13 -1.49 12.13
C SER A 16 5.78 -1.15 11.48
N GLY A 17 5.46 0.14 11.35
CA GLY A 17 4.25 0.63 10.69
C GLY A 17 4.18 0.21 9.22
N TYR A 18 5.28 0.33 8.48
CA TYR A 18 5.33 -0.11 7.08
C TYR A 18 5.20 -1.63 6.95
N ARG A 19 5.77 -2.43 7.86
CA ARG A 19 5.54 -3.88 7.89
C ARG A 19 4.08 -4.23 8.19
N MET A 20 3.41 -3.47 9.05
CA MET A 20 1.98 -3.63 9.32
C MET A 20 1.16 -3.32 8.08
N LEU A 21 1.46 -2.23 7.37
CA LEU A 21 0.84 -1.90 6.09
C LEU A 21 1.04 -3.01 5.06
N LEU A 22 2.26 -3.53 4.92
CA LEU A 22 2.55 -4.65 4.03
C LEU A 22 1.71 -5.90 4.36
N ASN A 23 1.47 -6.18 5.63
CA ASN A 23 0.61 -7.28 6.05
C ASN A 23 -0.85 -7.05 5.64
N VAL A 24 -1.37 -5.83 5.80
CA VAL A 24 -2.72 -5.47 5.34
C VAL A 24 -2.84 -5.63 3.82
N LEU A 25 -1.84 -5.20 3.05
CA LEU A 25 -1.84 -5.39 1.60
C LEU A 25 -1.80 -6.86 1.17
N ARG A 26 -1.11 -7.72 1.93
CA ARG A 26 -1.12 -9.18 1.71
C ARG A 26 -2.49 -9.79 1.98
N LYS A 27 -3.18 -9.35 3.04
CA LYS A 27 -4.56 -9.77 3.31
C LYS A 27 -5.53 -9.26 2.25
N GLU A 28 -5.35 -8.02 1.79
CA GLU A 28 -6.17 -7.42 0.73
C GLU A 28 -6.08 -8.26 -0.55
N ARG A 29 -4.88 -8.74 -0.88
CA ARG A 29 -4.68 -9.68 -1.98
C ARG A 29 -5.49 -10.97 -1.82
N GLU A 30 -5.49 -11.56 -0.62
CA GLU A 30 -6.27 -12.78 -0.35
C GLU A 30 -7.77 -12.53 -0.49
N CYS A 31 -8.28 -11.41 0.01
CA CYS A 31 -9.67 -11.02 -0.17
C CYS A 31 -10.01 -10.77 -1.65
N LEU A 32 -9.11 -10.15 -2.43
CA LEU A 32 -9.29 -9.94 -3.87
C LEU A 32 -9.34 -11.26 -4.64
N ILE A 33 -8.51 -12.24 -4.29
CA ILE A 33 -8.52 -13.58 -4.89
C ILE A 33 -9.83 -14.31 -4.55
N ASN A 34 -10.31 -14.19 -3.31
CA ASN A 34 -11.52 -14.85 -2.84
C ASN A 34 -12.82 -14.09 -3.16
N LEU A 35 -12.72 -12.91 -3.81
CA LEU A 35 -13.85 -12.00 -4.09
C LEU A 35 -14.64 -11.60 -2.82
N ASP A 36 -13.95 -11.48 -1.68
CA ASP A 36 -14.53 -11.09 -0.40
C ASP A 36 -14.61 -9.56 -0.28
N ALA A 37 -15.73 -9.00 -0.73
CA ALA A 37 -15.99 -7.55 -0.69
C ALA A 37 -16.04 -7.00 0.75
N ALA A 38 -16.57 -7.76 1.71
CA ALA A 38 -16.67 -7.33 3.10
C ALA A 38 -15.28 -7.28 3.78
N GLY A 39 -14.43 -8.26 3.47
CA GLY A 39 -13.03 -8.26 3.88
C GLY A 39 -12.26 -7.04 3.33
N ILE A 40 -12.46 -6.70 2.05
CA ILE A 40 -11.82 -5.53 1.43
C ILE A 40 -12.25 -4.23 2.13
N GLU A 41 -13.54 -4.06 2.44
CA GLU A 41 -14.02 -2.84 3.12
C GLU A 41 -13.37 -2.67 4.51
N ASN A 42 -13.30 -3.76 5.28
CA ASN A 42 -12.68 -3.73 6.61
C ASN A 42 -11.17 -3.44 6.53
N LEU A 43 -10.48 -4.06 5.58
CA LEU A 43 -9.05 -3.81 5.35
C LEU A 43 -8.78 -2.38 4.89
N SER A 44 -9.71 -1.76 4.14
CA SER A 44 -9.59 -0.35 3.76
C SER A 44 -9.57 0.56 4.98
N LYS A 45 -10.46 0.33 5.96
CA LYS A 45 -10.51 1.12 7.21
C LYS A 45 -9.23 0.93 8.06
N GLU A 46 -8.72 -0.30 8.12
CA GLU A 46 -7.46 -0.62 8.80
C GLU A 46 -6.28 0.10 8.12
N LYS A 47 -6.25 0.08 6.78
CA LYS A 47 -5.24 0.76 5.95
C LYS A 47 -5.22 2.27 6.21
N ASP A 48 -6.38 2.93 6.24
CA ASP A 48 -6.49 4.36 6.50
C ASP A 48 -5.92 4.74 7.88
N THR A 49 -6.21 3.93 8.89
CA THR A 49 -5.69 4.13 10.26
C THR A 49 -4.16 4.01 10.31
N ILE A 50 -3.60 3.00 9.61
CA ILE A 50 -2.15 2.81 9.54
C ILE A 50 -1.48 3.96 8.79
N ILE A 51 -2.06 4.42 7.69
CA ILE A 51 -1.53 5.54 6.90
C ILE A 51 -1.47 6.82 7.74
N LEU A 52 -2.53 7.15 8.47
CA LEU A 52 -2.55 8.31 9.38
C LEU A 52 -1.45 8.22 10.44
N ARG A 53 -1.26 7.04 11.03
CA ARG A 53 -0.18 6.84 12.03
C ARG A 53 1.21 6.99 11.40
N LEU A 54 1.42 6.48 10.19
CA LEU A 54 2.68 6.61 9.47
C LEU A 54 3.00 8.08 9.14
N GLN A 55 1.98 8.88 8.77
CA GLN A 55 2.15 10.32 8.53
C GLN A 55 2.65 11.05 9.78
N LEU A 56 2.08 10.75 10.96
CA LEU A 56 2.52 11.35 12.22
C LEU A 56 3.97 11.00 12.55
N PHE A 57 4.38 9.75 12.32
CA PHE A 57 5.76 9.33 12.55
C PHE A 57 6.74 9.96 11.55
N GLU A 58 6.33 10.15 10.30
CA GLU A 58 7.13 10.84 9.28
C GLU A 58 7.33 12.32 9.61
N GLU A 59 6.28 13.00 10.09
CA GLU A 59 6.36 14.37 10.58
C GLU A 59 7.29 14.48 11.78
N GLU A 60 7.20 13.55 12.74
CA GLU A 60 8.08 13.52 13.90
C GLU A 60 9.54 13.27 13.49
N ARG A 61 9.79 12.33 12.57
CA ARG A 61 11.12 12.10 12.00
C ARG A 61 11.67 13.37 11.36
N GLY A 62 10.86 14.07 10.57
CA GLY A 62 11.23 15.34 9.95
C GLY A 62 11.62 16.39 10.99
N ARG A 63 10.81 16.54 12.04
CA ARG A 63 11.06 17.48 13.15
C ARG A 63 12.35 17.15 13.91
N LEU A 64 12.58 15.88 14.23
CA LEU A 64 13.79 15.43 14.95
C LEU A 64 15.05 15.61 14.09
N THR A 65 14.95 15.34 12.80
CA THR A 65 16.04 15.55 11.84
C THR A 65 16.38 17.03 11.71
N ALA A 66 15.37 17.89 11.55
CA ALA A 66 15.57 19.34 11.51
C ALA A 66 16.25 19.87 12.78
N LYS A 67 15.79 19.40 13.95
CA LYS A 67 16.43 19.73 15.24
C LYS A 67 17.89 19.30 15.27
N PHE A 68 18.20 18.09 14.81
CA PHE A 68 19.58 17.59 14.77
C PHE A 68 20.48 18.44 13.84
N ILE A 69 19.97 18.89 12.70
CA ILE A 69 20.69 19.79 11.78
C ILE A 69 21.03 21.10 12.50
N THR A 70 20.04 21.70 13.18
CA THR A 70 20.23 22.95 13.93
C THR A 70 21.22 22.78 15.08
N ASP A 71 21.08 21.72 15.88
CA ASP A 71 21.95 21.45 17.03
C ASP A 71 23.42 21.25 16.64
N ASN A 72 23.69 20.79 15.40
CA ASN A 72 25.04 20.52 14.90
C ASN A 72 25.54 21.53 13.86
N ASN A 73 24.81 22.63 13.61
CA ASN A 73 25.13 23.66 12.61
C ASN A 73 25.46 23.10 11.22
N ILE A 74 24.69 22.10 10.77
CA ILE A 74 24.93 21.44 9.48
C ILE A 74 24.22 22.22 8.37
N THR A 75 24.96 22.55 7.31
CA THR A 75 24.41 23.22 6.12
C THR A 75 24.13 22.19 5.02
N GLY A 76 22.86 22.04 4.61
CA GLY A 76 22.44 21.19 3.48
C GLY A 76 21.35 20.17 3.82
N ASN A 77 21.00 19.35 2.83
CA ASN A 77 20.06 18.24 3.01
C ASN A 77 20.68 17.15 3.88
N MET A 78 19.92 16.67 4.87
CA MET A 78 20.34 15.59 5.75
C MET A 78 19.77 14.25 5.27
N SER A 79 20.67 13.34 4.87
CA SER A 79 20.36 11.93 4.64
C SER A 79 20.71 11.08 5.86
N LEU A 80 20.13 9.87 5.97
CA LEU A 80 20.50 8.90 6.99
C LEU A 80 21.98 8.51 6.89
N GLN A 81 22.51 8.43 5.67
CA GLN A 81 23.95 8.26 5.42
C GLN A 81 24.81 9.37 6.03
N ARG A 82 24.35 10.64 5.97
CA ARG A 82 25.08 11.75 6.59
C ARG A 82 25.02 11.70 8.12
N ILE A 83 23.92 11.22 8.69
CA ILE A 83 23.81 10.97 10.14
C ILE A 83 24.78 9.85 10.55
N TYR A 84 24.90 8.79 9.76
CA TYR A 84 25.92 7.75 9.96
C TYR A 84 27.34 8.33 9.95
N GLU A 85 27.70 9.13 8.95
CA GLU A 85 29.03 9.74 8.83
C GLU A 85 29.39 10.63 10.04
N LEU A 86 28.40 11.28 10.64
CA LEU A 86 28.58 12.17 11.79
C LEU A 86 28.58 11.45 13.14
N THR A 87 27.87 10.32 13.24
CA THR A 87 27.69 9.58 14.51
C THR A 87 28.57 8.34 14.60
N GLY A 88 29.06 7.83 13.47
CA GLY A 88 29.78 6.56 13.35
C GLY A 88 28.91 5.33 13.58
N ASP A 89 27.58 5.49 13.64
CA ASP A 89 26.68 4.43 14.09
C ASP A 89 26.06 3.62 12.94
N ASN A 90 26.61 2.42 12.71
CA ASN A 90 26.19 1.51 11.65
C ASN A 90 24.70 1.11 11.70
N SER A 91 24.00 1.30 12.82
CA SER A 91 22.57 1.00 12.90
C SER A 91 21.73 1.83 11.92
N PHE A 92 22.15 3.05 11.58
CA PHE A 92 21.42 3.87 10.60
C PHE A 92 21.46 3.28 9.19
N GLN A 93 22.58 2.69 8.77
CA GLN A 93 22.67 1.99 7.48
C GLN A 93 21.74 0.77 7.44
N VAL A 94 21.69 0.02 8.55
CA VAL A 94 20.79 -1.14 8.66
C VAL A 94 19.33 -0.70 8.60
N LEU A 95 18.96 0.37 9.30
CA LEU A 95 17.60 0.91 9.29
C LEU A 95 17.20 1.44 7.90
N GLU A 96 18.11 2.14 7.23
CA GLU A 96 17.90 2.65 5.86
C GLU A 96 17.66 1.50 4.88
N SER A 97 18.50 0.47 4.90
CA SER A 97 18.33 -0.72 4.06
C SER A 97 17.00 -1.44 4.33
N GLN A 98 16.60 -1.56 5.60
CA GLN A 98 15.31 -2.15 5.96
C GLN A 98 14.13 -1.31 5.46
N LEU A 99 14.19 0.01 5.59
CA LEU A 99 13.16 0.92 5.07
C LEU A 99 13.00 0.76 3.55
N LEU A 100 14.11 0.81 2.80
CA LEU A 100 14.09 0.65 1.35
C LEU A 100 13.47 -0.70 0.94
N THR A 101 13.86 -1.78 1.63
CA THR A 101 13.34 -3.12 1.34
C THR A 101 11.83 -3.23 1.59
N VAL A 102 11.35 -2.65 2.69
CA VAL A 102 9.91 -2.69 3.02
C VAL A 102 9.11 -1.79 2.08
N LEU A 103 9.62 -0.62 1.72
CA LEU A 103 8.97 0.29 0.76
C LEU A 103 8.83 -0.36 -0.62
N GLN A 104 9.90 -0.98 -1.13
CA GLN A 104 9.83 -1.73 -2.39
C GLN A 104 8.78 -2.84 -2.32
N SER A 105 8.75 -3.59 -1.22
CA SER A 105 7.77 -4.66 -1.02
C SER A 105 6.31 -4.15 -1.00
N ILE A 106 6.09 -2.93 -0.48
CA ILE A 106 4.78 -2.28 -0.47
C ILE A 106 4.39 -1.86 -1.89
N GLU A 107 5.30 -1.25 -2.64
CA GLU A 107 5.07 -0.86 -4.04
C GLU A 107 4.70 -2.06 -4.90
N ASP A 108 5.49 -3.13 -4.81
CA ASP A 108 5.25 -4.38 -5.55
C ASP A 108 3.87 -4.98 -5.20
N MET A 109 3.50 -4.99 -3.92
CA MET A 109 2.22 -5.54 -3.46
C MET A 109 1.04 -4.68 -3.90
N ASN A 110 1.17 -3.36 -3.82
CA ASN A 110 0.15 -2.42 -4.28
C ASN A 110 -0.09 -2.57 -5.79
N GLU A 111 0.96 -2.68 -6.58
CA GLU A 111 0.84 -2.85 -8.02
C GLU A 111 0.14 -4.17 -8.36
N PHE A 112 0.48 -5.24 -7.65
CA PHE A 112 -0.20 -6.52 -7.82
C PHE A 112 -1.70 -6.45 -7.49
N ASN A 113 -2.05 -5.84 -6.36
CA ASN A 113 -3.45 -5.66 -5.95
C ASN A 113 -4.22 -4.81 -6.96
N ARG A 114 -3.59 -3.76 -7.53
CA ARG A 114 -4.15 -2.93 -8.60
C ARG A 114 -4.48 -3.77 -9.84
N ILE A 115 -3.54 -4.60 -10.30
CA ILE A 115 -3.74 -5.48 -11.46
C ILE A 115 -4.90 -6.46 -11.23
N LEU A 116 -5.01 -7.04 -10.03
CA LEU A 116 -6.12 -7.94 -9.69
C LEU A 116 -7.47 -7.21 -9.74
N MET A 117 -7.55 -6.03 -9.13
CA MET A 117 -8.78 -5.22 -9.15
C MET A 117 -9.19 -4.88 -10.59
N GLU A 118 -8.25 -4.45 -11.43
CA GLU A 118 -8.52 -4.13 -12.83
C GLU A 118 -9.06 -5.34 -13.60
N ARG A 119 -8.47 -6.52 -13.40
CA ARG A 119 -8.95 -7.77 -14.01
C ARG A 119 -10.36 -8.14 -13.54
N SER A 120 -10.63 -8.04 -12.25
CA SER A 120 -11.96 -8.32 -11.68
C SER A 120 -13.02 -7.38 -12.24
N ILE A 121 -12.72 -6.08 -12.36
CA ILE A 121 -13.62 -5.09 -12.97
C ILE A 121 -13.88 -5.43 -14.44
N ASN A 122 -12.83 -5.77 -15.21
CA ASN A 122 -12.97 -6.13 -16.61
C ASN A 122 -13.81 -7.40 -16.80
N PHE A 123 -13.64 -8.40 -15.92
CA PHE A 123 -14.47 -9.60 -15.93
C PHE A 123 -15.94 -9.28 -15.67
N VAL A 124 -16.25 -8.48 -14.64
CA VAL A 124 -17.62 -8.07 -14.32
C VAL A 124 -18.25 -7.29 -15.48
N LYS A 125 -17.52 -6.36 -16.09
CA LYS A 125 -17.99 -5.62 -17.28
C LYS A 125 -18.29 -6.54 -18.45
N ASN A 126 -17.39 -7.48 -18.75
CA ASN A 126 -17.58 -8.43 -19.84
C ASN A 126 -18.77 -9.37 -19.58
N ALA A 127 -18.93 -9.86 -18.35
CA ALA A 127 -20.08 -10.67 -17.95
C ALA A 127 -21.40 -9.89 -18.07
N ALA A 128 -21.41 -8.62 -17.65
CA ALA A 128 -22.58 -7.74 -17.80
C ALA A 128 -22.92 -7.48 -19.27
N ASN A 129 -21.92 -7.20 -20.11
CA ASN A 129 -22.10 -7.02 -21.56
C ASN A 129 -22.61 -8.30 -22.23
N PHE A 130 -22.07 -9.45 -21.83
CA PHE A 130 -22.53 -10.77 -22.29
C PHE A 130 -24.00 -10.97 -21.93
N LEU A 131 -24.38 -10.84 -20.66
CA LEU A 131 -25.78 -10.98 -20.22
C LEU A 131 -26.70 -9.97 -20.91
N GLY A 132 -26.25 -8.72 -21.09
CA GLY A 132 -26.97 -7.70 -21.86
C GLY A 132 -27.25 -8.17 -23.29
N SER A 133 -26.26 -8.73 -23.98
CA SER A 133 -26.44 -9.23 -25.35
C SER A 133 -27.43 -10.40 -25.46
N PHE A 134 -27.58 -11.24 -24.44
CA PHE A 134 -28.63 -12.27 -24.39
C PHE A 134 -30.00 -11.69 -24.09
N ALA A 135 -30.09 -10.72 -23.17
CA ALA A 135 -31.36 -10.10 -22.78
C ALA A 135 -32.04 -9.35 -23.95
N PHE A 136 -31.29 -8.90 -24.95
CA PHE A 136 -31.84 -8.29 -26.16
C PHE A 136 -32.16 -9.29 -27.29
N ASN A 137 -31.63 -10.52 -27.26
CA ASN A 137 -31.81 -11.50 -28.34
C ASN A 137 -32.98 -12.48 -28.12
N THR A 138 -33.56 -12.51 -26.91
CA THR A 138 -34.70 -13.40 -26.57
C THR A 138 -36.06 -12.87 -27.02
N LYS A 139 -36.18 -11.61 -27.46
CA LYS A 139 -37.44 -11.07 -28.00
C LYS A 139 -37.77 -11.50 -29.44
N ASN A 140 -36.82 -12.10 -30.19
CA ASN A 140 -36.99 -12.40 -31.61
C ASN A 140 -36.99 -13.88 -32.01
N ARG A 141 -36.96 -14.83 -31.07
CA ARG A 141 -37.02 -16.28 -31.37
C ARG A 141 -38.30 -16.95 -30.86
N GLY A 142 -39.42 -16.28 -31.04
CA GLY A 142 -40.73 -16.72 -30.57
C GLY A 142 -41.76 -17.05 -31.64
N VAL A 143 -41.46 -17.10 -32.93
CA VAL A 143 -42.46 -17.49 -33.96
C VAL A 143 -41.78 -18.04 -35.22
N VAL A 144 -41.38 -19.33 -35.28
CA VAL A 144 -41.40 -20.11 -36.55
C VAL A 144 -41.35 -21.62 -36.22
N LEU A 145 -42.40 -22.22 -35.67
CA LEU A 145 -42.63 -23.67 -35.78
C LEU A 145 -44.10 -23.96 -35.46
N SER A 146 -45.00 -23.74 -36.42
CA SER A 146 -46.31 -24.42 -36.49
C SER A 146 -47.04 -24.00 -37.78
N LYS A 147 -46.93 -24.84 -38.81
CA LYS A 147 -48.03 -25.44 -39.60
C LYS A 147 -47.52 -25.88 -40.97
N GLU A 148 -46.96 -27.08 -41.00
CA GLU A 148 -47.28 -28.03 -42.07
C GLU A 148 -48.49 -28.86 -41.59
N ALA A 149 -49.28 -29.35 -42.56
CA ALA A 149 -50.58 -30.03 -42.49
C ALA A 149 -51.82 -29.13 -42.62
#